data_AF-A0A451BT58-F1
#
_entry.id   AF-A0A451BT58-F1
#
_cell.length_a   1.000
_cell.length_b   1.000
_cell.length_c   1.000
_cell.angle_alpha   90.00
_cell.angle_beta   90.00
_cell.angle_gamma   90.00
#
_symmetry.space_group_name_H-M   'P 1'
#
loop_
_entity.id
_entity.type
_entity.pdbx_description
1 polymer ?
#
loop_
_entity_poly.entity_id
_entity_poly.type
_entity_poly.pdbx_seq_one_letter_code
_entity_poly.pdbx_strand_id
1 'polypeptide(L)' 'MTARKLISFDWALKKLLRSKANYEVLEGFLSELLKDDIEILEILESESNREQA' A
#
# COMPACT_ATOMS: atom_id res chain seq x y z
N MET A 1 -23.19 -18.36 -7.87
CA MET A 1 -21.83 -18.17 -7.34
C MET A 1 -21.73 -16.77 -6.76
N THR A 2 -21.38 -16.63 -5.48
CA THR A 2 -21.23 -15.32 -4.83
C THR A 2 -20.02 -14.61 -5.43
N ALA A 3 -20.21 -13.44 -6.03
CA ALA A 3 -19.12 -12.67 -6.62
C ALA A 3 -18.10 -12.28 -5.53
N ARG A 4 -16.82 -12.56 -5.76
CA ARG A 4 -15.73 -12.13 -4.87
C ARG A 4 -15.55 -10.62 -5.00
N LYS A 5 -15.57 -9.90 -3.88
CA LYS A 5 -15.18 -8.48 -3.87
C LYS A 5 -13.68 -8.39 -4.08
N LEU A 6 -13.27 -7.74 -5.15
CA LEU A 6 -11.88 -7.43 -5.48
C LEU A 6 -11.65 -5.94 -5.28
N ILE A 7 -10.43 -5.58 -4.88
CA ILE A 7 -9.99 -4.19 -4.78
C ILE A 7 -8.81 -3.96 -5.72
N SER A 8 -8.71 -2.76 -6.28
CA SER A 8 -7.55 -2.37 -7.07
C SER A 8 -6.33 -2.19 -6.17
N PHE A 9 -5.16 -2.61 -6.67
CA PHE A 9 -3.92 -2.50 -5.91
C PHE A 9 -3.56 -1.04 -5.57
N ASP A 10 -3.79 -0.09 -6.48
CA ASP A 10 -3.61 1.34 -6.22
C ASP A 10 -4.46 1.84 -5.04
N TRP A 11 -5.70 1.37 -4.93
CA TRP A 11 -6.57 1.70 -3.79
C TRP A 11 -6.04 1.09 -2.49
N ALA A 12 -5.58 -0.16 -2.53
CA ALA A 12 -4.99 -0.83 -1.38
C ALA A 12 -3.72 -0.10 -0.90
N LEU A 13 -2.83 0.32 -1.81
CA LEU A 13 -1.64 1.11 -1.49
C LEU A 13 -1.99 2.42 -0.78
N LYS A 14 -2.96 3.17 -1.34
CA LYS A 14 -3.32 4.49 -0.82
C LYS A 14 -4.08 4.47 0.50
N LYS A 15 -4.93 3.47 0.73
CA LYS A 15 -5.88 3.47 1.88
C LYS A 15 -5.62 2.36 2.90
N LEU A 16 -5.09 1.20 2.50
CA LEU A 16 -4.79 0.09 3.43
C LEU A 16 -3.32 0.06 3.83
N LEU A 17 -2.41 0.03 2.85
CA LEU A 17 -0.98 -0.21 3.08
C LEU A 17 -0.22 1.03 3.59
N ARG A 18 -0.88 2.20 3.65
CA ARG A 18 -0.32 3.42 4.25
C ARG A 18 -0.22 3.37 5.78
N SER A 19 -1.02 2.53 6.44
CA SER A 19 -0.90 2.34 7.90
C SER A 19 0.38 1.61 8.24
N LYS A 20 1.10 2.06 9.27
CA LYS A 20 2.35 1.44 9.75
C LYS A 20 2.18 -0.05 10.07
N ALA A 21 1.00 -0.44 10.54
CA ALA A 21 0.68 -1.85 10.81
C ALA A 21 0.68 -2.74 9.56
N ASN A 22 0.62 -2.15 8.36
CA ASN A 22 0.55 -2.84 7.09
C ASN A 22 1.84 -2.69 6.26
N TYR A 23 2.91 -2.12 6.83
CA TYR A 23 4.18 -1.94 6.11
C TYR A 23 4.81 -3.29 5.77
N GLU A 24 4.75 -4.28 6.66
CA GLU A 24 5.28 -5.63 6.44
C GLU A 24 4.72 -6.29 5.16
N VAL A 25 3.45 -6.02 4.84
CA VAL A 25 2.79 -6.55 3.65
C VAL A 25 3.33 -5.87 2.40
N LEU A 26 3.56 -4.56 2.47
CA LEU A 26 4.09 -3.79 1.34
C LEU A 26 5.57 -4.07 1.11
N GLU A 27 6.36 -4.18 2.18
CA GLU A 27 7.76 -4.61 2.15
C GLU A 27 7.89 -5.97 1.47
N GLY A 28 7.22 -7.01 1.99
CA GLY A 28 7.28 -8.35 1.41
C GLY A 28 6.82 -8.38 -0.05
N PHE A 29 5.79 -7.60 -0.41
CA PHE A 29 5.33 -7.49 -1.80
C PHE A 29 6.40 -6.88 -2.71
N LEU A 30 6.99 -5.75 -2.30
CA LEU A 30 8.02 -5.07 -3.08
C LEU A 30 9.29 -5.90 -3.18
N SER A 31 9.70 -6.53 -2.07
CA SER A 31 10.87 -7.39 -2.03
C SER A 31 10.76 -8.56 -3.02
N GLU A 32 9.59 -9.20 -3.06
CA GLU A 32 9.35 -10.29 -4.02
C GLU A 32 9.20 -9.82 -5.47
N LEU A 33 8.60 -8.65 -5.69
CA LEU A 33 8.42 -8.06 -7.02
C LEU A 33 9.75 -7.63 -7.63
N LEU A 34 10.63 -7.03 -6.82
CA LEU A 34 11.90 -6.46 -7.25
C LEU A 34 13.09 -7.41 -7.07
N LYS A 35 12.90 -8.53 -6.37
CA LYS A 35 13.94 -9.52 -6.03
C LYS A 35 15.10 -8.88 -5.25
N ASP A 36 14.75 -8.01 -4.32
CA ASP A 36 15.66 -7.30 -3.43
C ASP A 36 15.06 -7.24 -2.02
N ASP A 37 15.87 -7.03 -0.99
CA ASP A 37 15.37 -6.91 0.38
C ASP A 37 15.03 -5.45 0.70
N ILE A 38 13.74 -5.16 0.90
CA ILE A 38 13.21 -3.80 1.03
C ILE A 38 12.58 -3.60 2.42
N GLU A 39 13.04 -2.57 3.11
CA GLU A 39 12.48 -2.09 4.39
C GLU A 39 11.93 -0.66 4.21
N ILE A 40 10.71 -0.41 4.70
CA ILE A 40 10.05 0.88 4.65
C ILE A 40 10.27 1.60 5.98
N LEU A 41 11.20 2.55 5.97
CA LEU A 41 11.52 3.37 7.14
C LEU A 41 10.36 4.32 7.51
N GLU A 42 9.84 5.02 6.50
CA GLU A 42 8.69 5.90 6.62
C GLU A 42 8.00 6.07 5.26
N ILE A 43 6.67 6.09 5.25
CA ILE A 43 5.93 6.60 4.08
C ILE A 43 5.75 8.09 4.30
N LEU A 44 6.44 8.89 3.48
CA LEU A 44 6.23 10.32 3.46
C LEU A 44 4.77 10.59 3.14
N GLU A 45 4.09 11.30 4.05
CA GLU A 45 2.79 11.86 3.78
C GLU A 45 2.98 12.95 2.72
N SER A 46 2.95 12.56 1.44
CA SER A 46 2.83 13.50 0.33
C SER A 46 1.73 14.48 0.67
N GLU A 47 1.98 15.79 0.55
CA GLU A 47 0.96 16.82 0.69
C GLU A 47 -0.34 16.32 0.08
N SER A 48 -1.34 16.09 0.94
CA SER A 48 -2.67 15.68 0.52
C SER A 48 -3.28 16.87 -0.22
N ASN A 49 -2.88 17.09 -1.46
CA ASN A 49 -3.46 18.13 -2.28
C ASN A 49 -4.83 17.65 -2.73
N ARG A 50 -5.81 17.96 -1.86
CA ARG A 50 -7.24 18.08 -2.07
C ARG A 50 -8.05 16.77 -2.14
N GLU A 51 -8.27 16.15 -0.99
CA GLU A 51 -9.60 15.61 -0.65
C GLU A 51 -10.36 16.67 0.19
N GLN A 52 -10.57 17.86 -0.37
CA GLN A 52 -11.59 18.81 0.08
C GLN A 52 -12.30 19.36 -1.17
N ALA A 53 -13.39 18.70 -1.55
CA ALA A 53 -14.53 19.25 -2.28
C ALA A 53 -15.74 18.34 -2.04
#